data_AF-A0A212C5P4-F1
#
_entry.id   AF-A0A212C5P4-F1
#
_cell.length_a   1.000
_cell.length_b   1.000
_cell.length_c   1.000
_cell.angle_alpha   90.00
_cell.angle_beta   90.00
_cell.angle_gamma   90.00
#
_symmetry.space_group_name_H-M   'P 1'
#
loop_
_entity.id
_entity.type
_entity.pdbx_description
1 polymer ?
#
loop_
_entity_poly.entity_id
_entity_poly.type
_entity_poly.pdbx_seq_one_letter_code
_entity_poly.pdbx_strand_id
1 'polypeptide(L)' 'MPTSILGEKLREQVEEQLSFYETGEIPRKNLDVMKEAMVQAEEAAAEITRKLEKQKKRLKKFEKAGCNCPGFFRK' A
#
# COMPACT_ATOMS: atom_id res chain seq x y z
N MET A 1 1.61 1.31 -9.65
CA MET A 1 2.64 1.23 -8.61
C MET A 1 2.58 -0.16 -8.01
N PRO A 2 3.71 -0.84 -7.79
CA PRO A 2 3.68 -2.14 -7.14
C PRO A 2 3.32 -2.00 -5.65
N THR A 3 2.41 -2.86 -5.17
CA THR A 3 1.98 -2.95 -3.76
C THR A 3 2.25 -4.36 -3.22
N SER A 4 2.72 -4.50 -1.98
CA SER A 4 3.03 -5.81 -1.35
C SER A 4 1.80 -6.60 -0.89
N ILE A 5 0.62 -5.96 -0.92
CA ILE A 5 -0.66 -6.45 -0.38
C ILE A 5 -1.01 -7.87 -0.84
N LEU A 6 -0.83 -8.17 -2.13
CA LEU A 6 -1.14 -9.50 -2.66
C LEU A 6 -0.27 -10.60 -2.02
N GLY A 7 1.02 -10.32 -1.81
CA GLY A 7 1.96 -11.27 -1.21
C GLY A 7 1.81 -11.39 0.31
N GLU A 8 1.29 -10.36 0.98
CA GLU A 8 0.89 -10.42 2.40
C GLU A 8 -0.36 -11.30 2.56
N LYS A 9 -1.38 -11.08 1.73
CA LYS A 9 -2.61 -11.88 1.74
C LYS A 9 -2.36 -13.37 1.45
N LEU A 10 -1.47 -13.69 0.51
CA LEU A 10 -1.07 -15.07 0.25
C LEU A 10 -0.35 -15.72 1.44
N ARG A 11 0.44 -14.95 2.20
CA ARG A 11 1.11 -15.45 3.41
C ARG A 11 0.10 -15.74 4.52
N GLU A 12 -0.80 -14.81 4.78
CA GLU A 12 -1.89 -14.99 5.76
C GLU A 12 -2.73 -16.25 5.45
N GLN A 13 -3.03 -16.51 4.17
CA GLN A 13 -3.76 -17.73 3.78
C GLN A 13 -3.01 -19.02 4.10
N VAL A 14 -1.71 -19.04 3.85
CA VAL A 14 -0.88 -20.22 4.12
C VAL A 14 -0.82 -20.45 5.63
N GLU A 15 -0.71 -19.39 6.42
CA GLU A 15 -0.74 -19.47 7.88
C GLU A 15 -2.09 -20.00 8.39
N GLU A 16 -3.22 -19.52 7.86
CA GLU A 16 -4.56 -20.06 8.19
C GLU A 16 -4.72 -21.53 7.80
N GLN A 17 -4.14 -21.95 6.67
CA GLN A 17 -4.18 -23.35 6.27
C GLN A 17 -3.33 -24.24 7.17
N LEU A 18 -2.22 -23.71 7.70
CA LEU A 18 -1.38 -24.42 8.68
C LEU A 18 -2.09 -24.52 10.04
N SER A 19 -2.75 -23.43 10.49
CA SER A 19 -3.47 -23.42 11.77
C SER A 19 -4.66 -24.39 11.80
N PHE A 20 -5.30 -24.67 10.66
CA PHE A 20 -6.33 -25.72 10.55
C PHE A 20 -5.85 -27.07 11.10
N TYR A 21 -4.58 -27.44 10.87
CA TYR A 21 -4.04 -28.71 11.36
C TYR A 21 -3.76 -28.70 12.86
N GLU A 22 -3.67 -27.52 13.49
CA GLU A 22 -3.40 -27.36 14.92
C GLU A 22 -4.70 -27.17 15.72
N THR A 23 -5.62 -26.34 15.22
CA THR A 23 -6.82 -25.90 15.95
C THR A 23 -8.13 -26.45 15.39
N GLY A 24 -8.11 -26.96 14.15
CA GLY A 24 -9.31 -27.37 13.42
C GLY A 24 -10.17 -26.21 12.90
N GLU A 25 -9.70 -24.96 13.02
CA GLU A 25 -10.39 -23.79 12.48
C GLU A 25 -10.44 -23.84 10.96
N ILE A 26 -11.64 -23.73 10.39
CA ILE A 26 -11.84 -23.83 8.95
C ILE A 26 -11.25 -22.58 8.28
N PRO A 27 -10.25 -22.72 7.39
CA PRO A 27 -9.61 -21.58 6.74
C PRO A 27 -10.57 -20.90 5.77
N ARG A 28 -10.33 -19.62 5.50
CA ARG A 28 -11.16 -18.82 4.60
C ARG A 28 -11.06 -19.33 3.15
N LYS A 29 -12.10 -19.10 2.35
CA LYS A 29 -12.11 -19.50 0.93
C LYS A 29 -11.15 -18.61 0.12
N ASN A 30 -10.37 -19.23 -0.77
CA ASN A 30 -9.38 -18.52 -1.59
C ASN A 30 -9.96 -17.39 -2.45
N LEU A 31 -11.17 -17.57 -2.97
CA LEU A 31 -11.84 -16.55 -3.78
C LEU A 31 -12.15 -15.29 -2.97
N ASP A 32 -12.48 -15.44 -1.70
CA ASP A 32 -12.86 -14.30 -0.86
C ASP A 32 -11.61 -13.51 -0.43
N VAL A 33 -10.51 -14.20 -0.14
CA VAL A 33 -9.22 -13.54 0.16
C VAL A 33 -8.67 -12.78 -1.04
N MET A 34 -8.78 -13.31 -2.26
CA MET A 34 -8.33 -12.59 -3.45
C MET A 34 -9.20 -11.36 -3.73
N LYS A 35 -10.52 -11.42 -3.50
CA LYS A 35 -11.39 -10.24 -3.61
C LYS A 35 -11.01 -9.17 -2.59
N GLU A 36 -10.77 -9.56 -1.34
CA GLU A 36 -10.30 -8.63 -0.29
C GLU A 36 -8.94 -8.00 -0.66
N ALA A 37 -8.00 -8.81 -1.18
CA ALA A 37 -6.70 -8.33 -1.61
C ALA A 37 -6.79 -7.30 -2.74
N MET A 38 -7.70 -7.52 -3.71
CA MET A 38 -7.93 -6.58 -4.81
C MET A 38 -8.50 -5.26 -4.31
N VAL A 39 -9.50 -5.29 -3.43
CA VAL A 39 -10.09 -4.08 -2.84
C VAL A 39 -9.03 -3.27 -2.09
N GLN A 40 -8.23 -3.92 -1.24
CA GLN A 40 -7.16 -3.26 -0.50
C GLN A 40 -6.07 -2.68 -1.42
N ALA A 41 -5.71 -3.40 -2.49
CA ALA A 41 -4.74 -2.93 -3.47
C ALA A 41 -5.24 -1.68 -4.23
N GLU A 42 -6.52 -1.63 -4.59
CA GLU A 42 -7.15 -0.47 -5.21
C GLU A 42 -7.17 0.74 -4.28
N GLU A 43 -7.55 0.54 -3.02
CA GLU A 43 -7.53 1.59 -1.99
C GLU A 43 -6.12 2.14 -1.77
N ALA A 44 -5.13 1.26 -1.64
CA ALA A 44 -3.73 1.66 -1.50
C ALA A 44 -3.23 2.42 -2.73
N ALA A 45 -3.57 1.98 -3.94
CA ALA A 45 -3.23 2.68 -5.17
C ALA A 45 -3.87 4.08 -5.24
N ALA A 46 -5.15 4.20 -4.85
CA ALA A 46 -5.85 5.48 -4.76
C ALA A 46 -5.23 6.41 -3.70
N GLU A 47 -4.77 5.87 -2.57
CA GLU A 47 -4.10 6.67 -1.55
C GLU A 47 -2.72 7.16 -2.02
N ILE A 48 -1.93 6.31 -2.67
CA ILE A 48 -0.60 6.70 -3.15
C ILE A 48 -0.73 7.77 -4.24
N THR A 49 -1.68 7.63 -5.17
CA THR A 49 -1.92 8.66 -6.21
C THR A 49 -2.32 10.00 -5.58
N ARG A 50 -3.24 10.02 -4.60
CA ARG A 50 -3.60 11.23 -3.84
C ARG A 50 -2.40 11.86 -3.13
N LYS A 51 -1.54 11.05 -2.50
CA LYS A 51 -0.31 11.54 -1.83
C LYS A 51 0.66 12.15 -2.84
N LEU A 52 0.88 11.51 -3.99
CA LEU A 52 1.75 12.00 -5.06
C LEU A 52 1.25 13.32 -5.65
N GLU A 53 -0.06 13.45 -5.89
CA GLU A 53 -0.64 14.71 -6.38
C GLU A 53 -0.50 15.84 -5.35
N LYS A 54 -0.73 15.55 -4.07
CA LYS A 54 -0.56 16.52 -2.98
C LYS A 54 0.91 16.97 -2.88
N GLN A 55 1.87 16.05 -2.97
CA GLN A 55 3.30 16.39 -3.01
C GLN A 55 3.65 17.25 -4.23
N LYS A 56 3.20 16.88 -5.43
CA LYS A 56 3.40 17.68 -6.65
C LYS A 56 2.82 19.09 -6.54
N LYS A 57 1.62 19.24 -5.98
CA LYS A 57 1.00 20.56 -5.72
C LYS A 57 1.80 21.38 -4.73
N ARG A 58 2.34 20.77 -3.67
CA ARG A 58 3.21 21.43 -2.69
C ARG A 58 4.53 21.89 -3.32
N LEU A 59 5.19 21.03 -4.09
CA LEU A 59 6.43 21.36 -4.82
C LEU A 59 6.22 22.55 -5.76
N LYS A 60 5.17 22.52 -6.60
CA LYS A 60 4.83 23.64 -7.49
C LYS A 60 4.54 24.95 -6.77
N LYS A 61 3.92 24.91 -5.58
CA LYS A 61 3.69 26.10 -4.75
C LYS A 61 5.01 26.63 -4.18
N PHE A 62 5.90 25.74 -3.75
CA PHE A 62 7.22 26.09 -3.23
C PHE A 62 8.09 26.74 -4.31
N GLU A 63 8.09 26.19 -5.53
CA GLU A 63 8.77 26.76 -6.70
C GLU A 63 8.21 28.14 -7.08
N LYS A 64 6.87 28.31 -7.09
CA LYS A 64 6.21 29.59 -7.40
C LYS A 64 6.39 30.66 -6.31
N ALA A 65 6.55 30.25 -5.05
CA ALA A 65 6.74 31.18 -3.92
C ALA A 65 8.15 31.81 -3.89
N GLY A 66 9.03 31.48 -4.85
CA GLY A 66 10.29 32.18 -5.03
C GLY A 66 11.26 32.02 -3.85
N CYS A 67 11.09 31.00 -3.01
CA CYS A 67 12.05 30.70 -1.95
C CYS A 67 13.25 29.99 -2.56
N ASN A 68 14.10 30.75 -3.25
CA ASN A 68 15.44 30.30 -3.60
C ASN A 68 16.27 30.39 -2.32
N CYS A 69 16.22 29.35 -1.48
CA CYS A 69 17.19 29.17 -0.41
C CYS A 69 18.40 28.42 -1.00
N PRO A 70 19.47 29.11 -1.41
CA PRO A 70 20.72 28.44 -1.71
C PRO A 70 21.26 27.85 -0.40
N GLY A 71 21.13 26.54 -0.19
CA GLY A 71 21.85 25.91 0.91
C GLY A 71 21.33 24.61 1.51
N PHE A 72 20.15 24.10 1.15
CA PHE A 72 19.64 22.87 1.79
C PHE A 72 19.69 21.64 0.88
N PHE A 73 20.80 21.45 0.17
CA PHE A 73 21.17 20.16 -0.43
C PHE A 73 22.69 20.09 -0.57
N ARG A 74 23.37 19.69 0.51
CA ARG A 74 24.64 18.92 0.57
C ARG A 74 25.27 19.07 1.96
N LYS A 75 24.86 18.22 2.92
CA LYS A 75 25.69 17.16 3.48
C LYS A 75 24.82 16.26 4.35
#